data_AF-A0A7V9GWG8-F1
#
_entry.id   AF-A0A7V9GWG8-F1
#
_cell.length_a   1.000
_cell.length_b   1.000
_cell.length_c   1.000
_cell.angle_alpha   90.00
_cell.angle_beta   90.00
_cell.angle_gamma   90.00
#
_symmetry.space_group_name_H-M   'P 1'
#
loop_
_entity.id
_entity.type
_entity.pdbx_description
1 polymer ?
#
loop_
_entity_poly.entity_id
_entity_poly.type
_entity_poly.pdbx_seq_one_letter_code
_entity_poly.pdbx_strand_id
1 'polypeptide(L)'
;MNFETIFSTESLPWAHTVQLLDYRVDVEAAPTTYVWQFGDGTSVSTQTPGAPYPAKDITHLYSDAGVSVAPRVDTSYAIRYRVDGGQWQSISETVPAAGLPADLRIREATAVLVGD
;
A
#
# COMPACT_ATOMS: atom_id res chain seq x y z
N MET A 1 -2.11 27.23 -5.36
CA MET A 1 -1.00 26.47 -4.74
C MET A 1 -1.23 25.00 -5.00
N ASN A 2 -0.17 24.23 -5.24
CA ASN A 2 -0.27 22.79 -5.36
C ASN A 2 -0.02 22.16 -3.98
N PHE A 3 -0.90 21.25 -3.55
CA PHE A 3 -0.84 20.65 -2.22
C PHE A 3 -0.33 19.21 -2.31
N GLU A 4 0.57 18.84 -1.40
CA GLU A 4 1.01 17.46 -1.24
C GLU A 4 -0.18 16.57 -0.85
N THR A 5 -0.30 15.42 -1.51
CA THR A 5 -1.22 14.36 -1.12
C THR A 5 -0.47 13.37 -0.22
N ILE A 6 -0.99 13.09 0.98
CA ILE A 6 -0.43 12.11 1.92
C ILE A 6 -1.00 10.73 1.60
N PHE A 7 -0.13 9.71 1.61
CA PHE A 7 -0.49 8.32 1.38
C PHE A 7 -0.20 7.47 2.62
N SER A 8 -1.13 6.57 2.93
CA SER A 8 -0.98 5.57 3.98
C SER A 8 -1.88 4.38 3.69
N THR A 9 -1.54 3.20 4.20
CA THR A 9 -2.36 2.00 4.09
C THR A 9 -2.40 1.27 5.42
N GLU A 10 -3.48 0.54 5.66
CA GLU A 10 -3.49 -0.44 6.74
C GLU A 10 -3.00 -1.76 6.16
N SER A 11 -1.86 -2.22 6.67
CA SER A 11 -1.30 -3.51 6.30
C SER A 11 -0.68 -4.14 7.53
N LEU A 12 -1.41 -5.12 8.07
CA LEU A 12 -1.05 -5.86 9.27
C LEU A 12 -0.74 -7.32 8.89
N PRO A 13 0.10 -8.00 9.68
CA PRO A 13 0.26 -9.44 9.54
C PRO A 13 -1.09 -10.15 9.65
N TRP A 14 -1.28 -11.19 8.85
CA TRP A 14 -2.49 -12.01 8.88
C TRP A 14 -2.14 -13.49 8.94
N ALA A 15 -3.10 -14.28 9.42
CA ALA A 15 -3.01 -15.72 9.49
C ALA A 15 -4.28 -16.36 8.92
N HIS A 16 -4.13 -17.46 8.20
CA HIS A 16 -5.24 -18.20 7.63
C HIS A 16 -4.97 -19.70 7.65
N THR A 17 -6.02 -20.50 7.80
CA THR A 17 -5.94 -21.96 7.66
C THR A 17 -6.65 -22.35 6.37
N VAL A 18 -5.94 -23.04 5.47
CA VAL A 18 -6.48 -23.59 4.23
C VAL A 18 -6.50 -25.11 4.34
N GLN A 19 -7.59 -25.73 3.88
CA GLN A 19 -7.64 -27.17 3.66
C GLN A 19 -7.21 -27.47 2.22
N LEU A 20 -6.11 -28.20 2.06
CA LEU A 20 -5.57 -28.60 0.76
C LEU A 20 -5.59 -30.13 0.69
N LEU A 21 -6.59 -30.66 -0.02
CA LEU A 21 -6.90 -32.10 0.00
C LEU A 21 -7.11 -32.55 1.47
N ASP A 22 -6.41 -33.60 1.90
CA ASP A 22 -6.50 -34.13 3.27
C ASP A 22 -5.59 -33.38 4.27
N TYR A 23 -4.84 -32.36 3.83
CA TYR A 23 -3.88 -31.63 4.65
C TYR A 23 -4.44 -30.28 5.13
N ARG A 24 -4.29 -30.00 6.42
CA ARG A 24 -4.52 -28.67 7.00
C ARG A 24 -3.24 -27.86 6.91
N VAL A 25 -3.30 -26.71 6.24
CA VAL A 25 -2.15 -25.79 6.13
C VAL A 25 -2.47 -24.49 6.84
N ASP A 26 -1.69 -24.17 7.89
CA ASP A 26 -1.72 -22.86 8.51
C ASP A 26 -0.69 -21.96 7.81
N VAL A 27 -1.09 -20.76 7.44
CA VAL A 27 -0.26 -19.76 6.74
C VAL A 27 -0.25 -18.47 7.56
N GLU A 28 0.92 -17.88 7.73
CA GLU A 28 1.10 -16.54 8.25
C GLU A 28 1.85 -15.68 7.24
N ALA A 29 1.38 -14.45 7.05
CA ALA A 29 1.98 -13.48 6.16
C ALA A 29 2.26 -12.17 6.90
N ALA A 30 3.45 -11.62 6.71
CA ALA A 30 3.84 -10.32 7.26
C ALA A 30 4.28 -9.40 6.10
N PRO A 31 3.75 -8.18 6.00
CA PRO A 31 4.16 -7.25 4.96
C PRO A 31 5.59 -6.77 5.19
N THR A 32 6.36 -6.60 4.11
CA THR A 32 7.78 -6.22 4.17
C THR A 32 8.11 -4.99 3.33
N THR A 33 7.37 -4.72 2.26
CA THR A 33 7.65 -3.61 1.34
C THR A 33 6.37 -3.14 0.68
N TYR A 34 6.30 -1.84 0.40
CA TYR A 34 5.17 -1.14 -0.19
C TYR A 34 5.65 -0.34 -1.40
N VAL A 35 5.07 -0.58 -2.57
CA VAL A 35 5.34 0.20 -3.78
C VAL A 35 4.12 1.06 -4.06
N TRP A 36 4.26 2.35 -3.77
CA TRP A 36 3.24 3.38 -3.99
C TRP A 36 3.31 3.81 -5.44
N GLN A 37 2.25 3.50 -6.17
CA GLN A 37 2.05 3.89 -7.55
C GLN A 37 1.11 5.09 -7.53
N PHE A 38 1.56 6.27 -7.95
CA PHE A 38 0.73 7.49 -7.84
C PHE A 38 -0.26 7.66 -8.99
N GLY A 39 -0.16 6.83 -10.03
CA GLY A 39 -1.10 6.86 -11.16
C GLY A 39 -0.79 7.91 -12.23
N ASP A 40 0.25 8.72 -12.04
CA ASP A 40 0.81 9.66 -13.02
C ASP A 40 2.13 9.16 -13.66
N GLY A 41 2.43 7.87 -13.48
CA GLY A 41 3.66 7.24 -13.96
C GLY A 41 4.83 7.29 -12.98
N THR A 42 4.67 7.97 -11.83
CA THR A 42 5.69 8.00 -10.78
C THR A 42 5.37 7.02 -9.64
N SER A 43 6.40 6.60 -8.91
CA SER A 43 6.27 5.66 -7.79
C SER A 43 7.36 5.83 -6.74
N VAL A 44 7.10 5.40 -5.51
CA VAL A 44 8.10 5.28 -4.44
C VAL A 44 7.96 3.93 -3.72
N SER A 45 9.08 3.39 -3.24
CA SER A 45 9.10 2.16 -2.44
C SER A 45 9.46 2.47 -0.99
N THR A 46 8.72 1.91 -0.04
CA THR A 46 8.92 2.08 1.40
C THR A 46 8.88 0.73 2.13
N GLN A 47 9.48 0.69 3.33
CA GLN A 47 9.40 -0.46 4.23
C GLN A 47 8.30 -0.30 5.29
N THR A 48 7.73 0.91 5.40
CA THR A 48 6.62 1.22 6.30
C THR A 48 5.36 1.56 5.49
N PRO A 49 4.16 1.29 6.04
CA PRO A 49 2.91 1.57 5.35
C PRO A 49 2.52 3.06 5.33
N GLY A 50 3.38 3.96 5.82
CA GLY A 50 3.07 5.36 6.09
C GLY A 50 2.15 5.52 7.30
N ALA A 51 1.69 6.75 7.51
CA ALA A 51 0.72 7.10 8.55
C ALA A 51 -0.20 8.22 8.05
N PRO A 52 -1.46 8.26 8.53
CA PRO A 52 -2.38 9.34 8.17
C PRO A 52 -1.89 10.69 8.70
N TYR A 53 -2.46 11.76 8.17
CA TYR A 53 -2.22 13.13 8.66
C TYR A 53 -2.33 13.19 10.20
N PRO A 54 -1.42 13.89 10.91
CA PRO A 54 -0.45 14.86 10.41
C PRO A 54 0.90 14.29 9.94
N ALA A 55 1.07 12.97 9.91
CA ALA A 55 2.29 12.38 9.39
C ALA A 55 2.45 12.66 7.89
N LYS A 56 3.69 12.87 7.46
CA LYS A 56 4.06 13.19 6.07
C LYS A 56 5.09 12.20 5.52
N ASP A 57 5.06 10.98 6.01
CA ASP A 57 6.06 9.95 5.70
C ASP A 57 6.09 9.63 4.20
N ILE A 58 4.92 9.70 3.56
CA ILE A 58 4.74 9.37 2.15
C ILE A 58 3.84 10.46 1.56
N THR A 59 4.44 11.32 0.75
CA THR A 59 3.76 12.43 0.09
C THR A 59 4.07 12.42 -1.40
N HIS A 60 3.12 12.93 -2.19
CA HIS A 60 3.31 13.14 -3.61
C HIS A 60 2.68 14.45 -4.08
N LEU A 61 3.33 15.09 -5.03
CA LEU A 61 2.88 16.34 -5.63
C LEU A 61 2.52 16.12 -7.10
N TYR A 62 1.24 16.24 -7.43
CA TYR A 62 0.74 16.07 -8.80
C TYR A 62 0.92 17.34 -9.60
N SER A 63 1.68 17.30 -10.69
CA SER A 63 1.95 18.51 -11.49
C SER A 63 0.79 18.92 -12.39
N ASP A 64 -0.01 17.97 -12.85
CA ASP A 64 -1.13 18.21 -13.76
C ASP A 64 -2.45 18.35 -12.99
N ALA A 65 -3.10 19.49 -13.16
CA ALA A 65 -4.43 19.74 -12.61
C ALA A 65 -5.54 19.34 -13.58
N GLY A 66 -6.74 19.08 -13.06
CA GLY A 66 -7.89 18.77 -13.91
C GLY A 66 -7.81 17.38 -14.55
N VAL A 67 -6.94 16.51 -14.03
CA VAL A 67 -6.85 15.09 -14.39
C VAL A 67 -7.37 14.22 -13.26
N SER A 68 -7.76 13.01 -13.62
CA SER A 68 -8.04 11.95 -12.65
C SER A 68 -6.92 10.92 -12.73
N VAL A 69 -6.41 10.51 -11.58
CA VAL A 69 -5.37 9.49 -11.44
C VAL A 69 -5.89 8.34 -10.59
N ALA A 70 -5.24 7.19 -10.72
CA ALA A 70 -5.62 5.95 -10.05
C ALA A 70 -4.47 5.41 -9.19
N PRO A 71 -4.10 6.11 -8.08
CA PRO A 71 -3.05 5.64 -7.20
C PRO A 71 -3.40 4.30 -6.53
N ARG A 72 -2.39 3.48 -6.27
CA ARG A 72 -2.49 2.23 -5.52
C ARG A 72 -1.19 1.94 -4.76
N VAL A 73 -1.22 0.96 -3.88
CA VAL A 73 -0.03 0.42 -3.21
C VAL A 73 0.06 -1.08 -3.42
N ASP A 74 1.18 -1.54 -3.96
CA ASP A 74 1.47 -2.97 -4.13
C ASP A 74 2.33 -3.41 -2.93
N THR A 75 1.93 -4.48 -2.22
CA THR A 75 2.57 -4.92 -0.96
C THR A 75 3.25 -6.28 -1.16
N SER A 76 4.50 -6.41 -0.73
CA SER A 76 5.20 -7.70 -0.68
C SER A 76 5.11 -8.31 0.72
N TYR A 77 4.89 -9.63 0.79
CA TYR A 77 4.75 -10.36 2.05
C TYR A 77 5.83 -11.44 2.22
N ALA A 78 6.43 -11.50 3.40
CA ALA A 78 7.13 -12.68 3.87
C ALA A 78 6.12 -13.70 4.38
N ILE A 79 6.21 -14.94 3.90
CA ILE A 79 5.26 -16.01 4.22
C ILE A 79 5.95 -17.10 5.01
N ARG A 80 5.29 -17.59 6.06
CA ARG A 80 5.60 -18.89 6.67
C ARG A 80 4.36 -19.76 6.73
N TYR A 81 4.54 -21.07 6.62
CA TYR A 81 3.47 -22.05 6.64
C TYR A 81 3.83 -23.29 7.46
N ARG A 82 2.85 -24.04 7.92
CA ARG A 82 3.04 -25.38 8.49
C ARG A 82 1.90 -26.30 8.06
N VAL A 83 2.20 -27.59 7.95
CA VAL A 83 1.24 -28.62 7.54
C VAL A 83 0.92 -29.51 8.72
N ASP A 84 -0.37 -29.76 8.96
CA ASP A 84 -0.93 -30.62 10.02
C ASP A 84 -0.33 -30.36 11.40
N GLY A 85 -0.08 -29.08 11.72
CA GLY A 85 0.48 -28.66 13.00
C GLY A 85 1.98 -28.95 13.18
N GLY A 86 2.69 -29.30 12.11
CA GLY A 86 4.13 -29.52 12.09
C GLY A 86 4.96 -28.24 12.30
N GLN A 87 6.26 -28.32 11.98
CA GLN A 87 7.17 -27.18 12.09
C GLN A 87 6.85 -26.10 11.06
N TRP A 88 7.02 -24.84 11.45
CA TRP A 88 6.93 -23.70 10.53
C TRP A 88 8.07 -23.72 9.52
N GLN A 89 7.73 -23.48 8.27
CA GLN A 89 8.65 -23.32 7.15
C GLN A 89 8.46 -21.93 6.55
N SER A 90 9.55 -21.23 6.27
CA SER A 90 9.52 -19.92 5.62
C SER A 90 9.74 -20.07 4.12
N ILE A 91 9.04 -19.26 3.34
CA ILE A 91 9.36 -19.06 1.91
C ILE A 91 10.49 -18.04 1.84
N SER A 92 11.57 -18.35 1.12
CA SER A 92 12.74 -17.47 1.01
C SER A 92 12.47 -16.18 0.23
N GLU A 93 11.54 -16.24 -0.71
CA GLU A 93 11.09 -15.10 -1.51
C GLU A 93 9.86 -14.44 -0.88
N THR A 94 9.65 -13.17 -1.22
CA THR A 94 8.42 -12.46 -0.84
C THR A 94 7.36 -12.61 -1.93
N VAL A 95 6.09 -12.66 -1.53
CA VAL A 95 4.96 -12.76 -2.46
C VAL A 95 4.33 -11.38 -2.63
N PRO A 96 4.30 -10.82 -3.86
CA PRO A 96 3.66 -9.54 -4.12
C PRO A 96 2.13 -9.68 -4.20
N ALA A 97 1.41 -8.69 -3.66
CA ALA A 97 -0.03 -8.52 -3.84
C ALA A 97 -0.31 -7.09 -4.28
N ALA A 98 -0.98 -6.94 -5.43
CA ALA A 98 -1.34 -5.63 -5.95
C ALA A 98 -2.51 -5.03 -5.16
N GLY A 99 -2.41 -3.74 -4.85
CA GLY A 99 -3.51 -2.99 -4.25
C GLY A 99 -4.59 -2.65 -5.26
N LEU A 100 -5.79 -2.36 -4.76
CA LEU A 100 -6.84 -1.79 -5.61
C LEU A 100 -6.57 -0.30 -5.84
N PRO A 101 -6.76 0.20 -7.08
CA PRO A 101 -6.65 1.62 -7.37
C PRO A 101 -7.77 2.42 -6.68
N ALA A 102 -7.42 3.58 -6.16
CA ALA A 102 -8.36 4.57 -5.66
C ALA A 102 -8.56 5.68 -6.71
N ASP A 103 -9.80 6.13 -6.92
CA ASP A 103 -10.06 7.27 -7.80
C ASP A 103 -9.71 8.58 -7.11
N LEU A 104 -8.75 9.33 -7.67
CA LEU A 104 -8.34 10.63 -7.16
C LEU A 104 -8.43 11.71 -8.24
N ARG A 105 -9.20 12.77 -7.95
CA ARG A 105 -9.32 13.94 -8.82
C ARG A 105 -8.39 15.05 -8.37
N ILE A 106 -7.44 15.44 -9.22
CA ILE A 106 -6.52 16.54 -8.92
C ILE A 106 -7.22 17.87 -9.18
N ARG A 107 -7.28 18.70 -8.15
CA ARG A 107 -7.93 20.02 -8.18
C ARG A 107 -6.91 21.10 -7.85
N GLU A 108 -7.00 22.21 -8.56
CA GLU A 108 -6.31 23.44 -8.19
C GLU A 108 -7.11 24.21 -7.15
N ALA A 109 -6.41 24.76 -6.16
CA ALA A 109 -6.95 25.80 -5.30
C ALA A 109 -6.35 27.15 -5.72
N THR A 110 -7.20 28.04 -6.23
CA THR A 110 -6.88 29.46 -6.40
C THR A 110 -7.09 30.16 -5.07
N ALA A 111 -6.01 30.61 -4.43
CA ALA A 111 -6.15 31.52 -3.30
C ALA A 111 -6.55 32.90 -3.87
N VAL A 112 -7.72 33.40 -3.49
CA VAL A 112 -8.10 34.80 -3.73
C VAL A 112 -7.85 35.54 -2.43
N LEU A 113 -6.89 36.47 -2.45
CA LEU A 113 -6.71 37.42 -1.36
C LEU A 113 -7.71 38.55 -1.58
N VAL A 114 -8.71 38.66 -0.71
CA VAL A 114 -9.60 39.82 -0.66
C VAL A 114 -9.06 40.72 0.44
N GLY A 115 -8.59 41.91 0.07
CA GLY A 115 -8.26 42.97 1.02
C GLY A 115 -9.43 43.93 1.14
N ASP A 116 -9.78 44.30 2.36
CA ASP A 116 -10.67 45.43 2.67
C ASP A 116 -9.88 46.76 2.66
#